data_AF-A0A0A2WGY1-F1
#
_entry.id   AF-A0A0A2WGY1-F1
#
_cell.length_a   1.000
_cell.length_b   1.000
_cell.length_c   1.000
_cell.angle_alpha   90.00
_cell.angle_beta   90.00
_cell.angle_gamma   90.00
#
_symmetry.space_group_name_H-M   'P 1'
#
loop_
_entity.id
_entity.type
_entity.pdbx_description
1 polymer ?
#
loop_
_entity_poly.entity_id
_entity_poly.type
_entity_poly.pdbx_seq_one_letter_code
_entity_poly.pdbx_strand_id
1 'polypeptide(L)'
;MLIGEPFAQGPDGAVQEARILTDDDWGFRLNDVTYRDSPIKIWHGTKDVNAPIEAIRYLAGKLPNAELHEFDQDTHYTMGEHIEAAVLDLMGETQKEKK
;
A
#
# COMPACT_ATOMS: atom_id res chain seq x y z
N MET A 1 8.80 26.69 -16.44
CA MET A 1 7.64 25.77 -16.47
C MET A 1 7.85 24.78 -15.34
N LEU A 2 6.91 24.67 -14.39
CA LEU A 2 7.04 23.80 -13.21
C LEU A 2 7.34 22.32 -13.56
N ILE A 3 7.01 21.87 -14.77
CA ILE A 3 7.30 20.53 -15.28
C ILE A 3 8.80 20.23 -15.39
N GLY A 4 9.67 21.23 -15.59
CA GLY A 4 11.12 21.00 -15.73
C GLY A 4 11.86 20.89 -14.39
N GLU A 5 11.30 21.46 -13.32
CA GLU A 5 11.94 21.53 -12.00
C GLU A 5 12.26 20.15 -11.40
N PRO A 6 11.36 19.13 -11.47
CA PRO A 6 11.68 17.79 -11.00
C PRO A 6 12.86 17.13 -11.73
N PHE A 7 13.18 17.59 -12.95
CA PHE A 7 14.27 17.08 -13.78
C PHE A 7 15.52 17.96 -13.71
N ALA A 8 15.58 18.97 -12.83
CA ALA A 8 16.72 19.87 -12.72
C ALA A 8 18.03 19.13 -12.36
N GLN A 9 17.92 17.99 -11.69
CA GLN A 9 19.05 17.10 -11.36
C GLN A 9 19.29 16.00 -12.41
N GLY A 10 18.55 16.01 -13.53
CA GLY A 10 18.56 14.98 -14.55
C GLY A 10 17.37 14.01 -14.47
N PRO A 11 17.23 13.09 -15.45
CA PRO A 11 16.09 12.18 -15.55
C PRO A 11 16.25 10.89 -14.76
N ASP A 12 17.44 10.62 -14.21
CA ASP A 12 17.79 9.30 -13.66
C ASP A 12 16.82 8.84 -12.56
N GLY A 13 16.36 9.75 -11.69
CA GLY A 13 15.36 9.42 -10.67
C GLY A 13 14.02 8.98 -11.27
N ALA A 14 13.55 9.66 -12.31
CA ALA A 14 12.30 9.29 -12.99
C ALA A 14 12.44 7.95 -13.75
N VAL A 15 13.60 7.71 -14.35
CA VAL A 15 13.91 6.43 -15.02
C VAL A 15 13.97 5.29 -14.01
N GLN A 16 14.61 5.52 -12.86
CA GLN A 16 14.67 4.53 -11.78
C GLN A 16 13.27 4.17 -11.27
N GLU A 17 12.41 5.17 -11.03
CA GLU A 17 11.06 4.94 -10.56
C GLU A 17 10.22 4.15 -11.58
N ALA A 18 10.28 4.56 -12.86
CA ALA A 18 9.60 3.85 -13.94
C ALA A 18 10.08 2.40 -14.06
N ARG A 19 11.39 2.16 -13.88
CA ARG A 19 11.93 0.80 -13.85
C ARG A 19 11.33 0.01 -12.69
N ILE A 20 11.41 0.51 -11.45
CA ILE A 20 10.91 -0.22 -10.27
C ILE A 20 9.40 -0.54 -10.40
N LEU A 21 8.60 0.40 -10.92
CA LEU A 21 7.16 0.22 -11.10
C LEU A 21 6.78 -0.75 -12.22
N THR A 22 7.70 -1.05 -13.14
CA THR A 22 7.44 -1.91 -14.31
C THR A 22 8.28 -3.19 -14.33
N ASP A 23 9.28 -3.31 -13.46
CA ASP A 23 10.11 -4.52 -13.33
C ASP A 23 9.26 -5.68 -12.81
N ASP A 24 9.38 -6.83 -13.45
CA ASP A 24 8.72 -8.08 -13.04
C ASP A 24 9.50 -8.80 -11.93
N ASP A 25 10.75 -8.38 -11.68
CA ASP A 25 11.59 -8.85 -10.58
C ASP A 25 12.08 -7.68 -9.71
N TRP A 26 11.57 -7.61 -8.49
CA TRP A 26 12.00 -6.61 -7.50
C TRP A 26 13.29 -7.02 -6.77
N GLY A 27 13.93 -8.12 -7.17
CA GLY A 27 15.08 -8.70 -6.47
C GLY A 27 14.70 -9.47 -5.21
N PHE A 28 13.41 -9.63 -4.94
CA PHE A 28 12.87 -10.49 -3.89
C PHE A 28 11.44 -10.95 -4.25
N ARG A 29 11.02 -12.08 -3.68
CA ARG A 29 9.64 -12.57 -3.82
C ARG A 29 8.84 -12.14 -2.60
N LEU A 30 7.61 -11.69 -2.81
CA LEU A 30 6.71 -11.32 -1.71
C LEU A 30 6.47 -12.48 -0.72
N ASN A 31 6.45 -13.72 -1.21
CA ASN A 31 6.33 -14.93 -0.37
C ASN A 31 7.56 -15.17 0.53
N ASP A 32 8.71 -14.54 0.24
CA ASP A 32 9.95 -14.71 1.00
C ASP A 32 10.06 -13.76 2.20
N VAL A 33 9.13 -12.82 2.36
CA VAL A 33 9.04 -11.98 3.58
C VAL A 33 9.03 -12.91 4.79
N THR A 34 9.88 -12.70 5.80
CA THR A 34 10.03 -13.64 6.94
C THR A 34 9.30 -13.20 8.21
N TYR A 35 8.67 -12.03 8.19
CA TYR A 35 7.90 -11.52 9.32
C TYR A 35 6.67 -12.40 9.58
N ARG A 36 6.58 -13.05 10.75
CA ARG A 36 5.53 -14.02 11.09
C ARG A 36 4.87 -13.79 12.45
N ASP A 37 5.43 -12.89 13.26
CA ASP A 37 4.98 -12.70 14.65
C ASP A 37 3.63 -11.97 14.74
N SER A 38 3.22 -11.27 13.68
CA SER A 38 1.94 -10.56 13.57
C SER A 38 1.50 -10.44 12.10
N PRO A 39 0.19 -10.31 11.79
CA PRO A 39 -0.30 -10.10 10.44
C PRO A 39 0.31 -8.89 9.74
N ILE A 40 0.49 -8.99 8.41
CA ILE A 40 0.81 -7.84 7.56
C ILE A 40 -0.53 -7.19 7.19
N LYS A 41 -0.88 -6.12 7.88
CA LYS A 41 -2.16 -5.43 7.68
C LYS A 41 -2.08 -4.42 6.54
N ILE A 42 -3.09 -4.42 5.68
CA ILE A 42 -3.23 -3.53 4.53
C ILE A 42 -4.63 -2.91 4.60
N TRP A 43 -4.71 -1.58 4.63
CA TRP A 43 -5.98 -0.84 4.58
C TRP A 43 -6.06 -0.11 3.24
N HIS A 44 -7.08 -0.41 2.43
CA HIS A 44 -7.13 0.10 1.05
C HIS A 44 -8.53 0.40 0.55
N GLY A 45 -8.68 1.49 -0.20
CA GLY A 45 -9.94 1.90 -0.81
C GLY A 45 -10.21 1.19 -2.14
N THR A 46 -11.43 0.68 -2.33
CA THR A 46 -11.77 -0.10 -3.54
C THR A 46 -11.93 0.73 -4.81
N LYS A 47 -11.94 2.06 -4.70
CA LYS A 47 -12.01 3.03 -5.80
C LYS A 47 -10.70 3.79 -6.01
N ASP A 48 -9.60 3.35 -5.41
CA ASP A 48 -8.28 3.91 -5.70
C ASP A 48 -7.89 3.63 -7.16
N VAL A 49 -7.76 4.69 -7.96
CA VAL A 49 -7.33 4.62 -9.37
C VAL A 49 -5.82 4.76 -9.54
N ASN A 50 -5.10 5.22 -8.51
CA ASN A 50 -3.64 5.34 -8.50
C ASN A 50 -3.00 3.98 -8.16
N ALA A 51 -3.61 3.25 -7.23
CA ALA A 51 -3.26 1.88 -6.85
C ALA A 51 -4.53 1.00 -6.90
N PRO A 52 -4.86 0.43 -8.08
CA PRO A 52 -6.07 -0.36 -8.25
C PRO A 52 -6.18 -1.52 -7.26
N ILE A 53 -7.38 -1.73 -6.72
CA ILE A 53 -7.63 -2.77 -5.70
C ILE A 53 -7.24 -4.18 -6.17
N GLU A 54 -7.34 -4.48 -7.46
CA GLU A 54 -6.92 -5.77 -8.02
C GLU A 54 -5.41 -6.01 -7.86
N ALA A 55 -4.59 -4.96 -8.02
CA ALA A 55 -3.15 -5.04 -7.79
C ALA A 55 -2.87 -5.28 -6.31
N ILE A 56 -3.57 -4.59 -5.42
CA ILE A 56 -3.42 -4.76 -3.97
C ILE A 56 -3.84 -6.16 -3.52
N ARG A 57 -4.96 -6.69 -4.01
CA ARG A 57 -5.39 -8.08 -3.76
C ARG A 57 -4.36 -9.09 -4.26
N TYR A 58 -3.76 -8.86 -5.42
CA TYR A 58 -2.68 -9.71 -5.93
C TYR A 58 -1.47 -9.70 -4.99
N LEU A 59 -1.02 -8.52 -4.53
CA LEU A 59 0.10 -8.39 -3.61
C LEU A 59 -0.20 -9.04 -2.24
N ALA A 60 -1.38 -8.77 -1.67
CA ALA A 60 -1.84 -9.36 -0.41
C ALA A 60 -1.89 -10.89 -0.49
N GLY A 61 -2.36 -11.46 -1.61
CA GLY A 61 -2.37 -12.91 -1.82
C GLY A 61 -0.99 -13.57 -1.97
N LYS A 62 0.06 -12.77 -2.16
CA LYS A 62 1.47 -13.23 -2.24
C LYS A 62 2.25 -12.94 -0.97
N LEU A 63 1.74 -12.11 -0.07
CA LEU A 63 2.39 -11.84 1.20
C LEU A 63 2.01 -12.93 2.20
N PRO A 64 2.96 -13.45 2.96
CA PRO A 64 2.64 -14.36 4.05
C PRO A 64 1.80 -13.60 5.09
N ASN A 65 0.80 -14.28 5.67
CA ASN A 65 -0.02 -13.78 6.77
C ASN A 65 -0.55 -12.35 6.59
N ALA A 66 -0.88 -11.96 5.35
CA ALA A 66 -1.46 -10.66 5.07
C ALA A 66 -2.96 -10.62 5.41
N GLU A 67 -3.40 -9.47 5.91
CA GLU A 67 -4.79 -9.15 6.20
C GLU A 67 -5.15 -7.89 5.41
N LEU A 68 -6.07 -8.01 4.46
CA LEU A 68 -6.54 -6.91 3.63
C LEU A 68 -7.89 -6.40 4.14
N HIS A 69 -7.91 -5.16 4.58
CA HIS A 69 -9.09 -4.40 4.97
C HIS A 69 -9.49 -3.49 3.83
N GLU A 70 -10.59 -3.82 3.16
CA GLU A 70 -11.10 -3.05 2.03
C GLU A 70 -12.15 -2.04 2.50
N PHE A 71 -12.02 -0.81 2.02
CA PHE A 71 -12.99 0.26 2.26
C PHE A 71 -13.78 0.52 0.99
N ASP A 72 -15.06 0.19 1.05
CA ASP A 72 -15.97 0.37 -0.07
C ASP A 72 -16.12 1.84 -0.42
N GLN A 73 -16.01 2.16 -1.71
CA GLN A 73 -16.10 3.52 -2.27
C GLN A 73 -14.90 4.44 -2.01
N ASP A 74 -13.98 4.07 -1.13
CA ASP A 74 -12.82 4.91 -0.86
C ASP A 74 -11.79 4.91 -1.98
N THR A 75 -11.15 6.06 -2.13
CA THR A 75 -10.15 6.37 -3.14
C THR A 75 -8.80 6.60 -2.47
N HIS A 76 -7.75 6.79 -3.28
CA HIS A 76 -6.42 7.16 -2.79
C HIS A 76 -6.44 8.34 -1.80
N TYR A 77 -7.31 9.32 -2.05
CA TYR A 77 -7.33 10.57 -1.31
C TYR A 77 -8.27 10.55 -0.08
N THR A 78 -9.19 9.58 0.01
CA THR A 78 -10.11 9.48 1.16
C THR A 78 -9.58 8.57 2.25
N MET A 79 -8.60 7.70 1.97
CA MET A 79 -7.96 6.84 2.97
C MET A 79 -7.36 7.59 4.17
N GLY A 80 -7.08 8.89 4.03
CA GLY A 80 -6.67 9.74 5.15
C GLY A 80 -7.66 9.74 6.33
N GLU A 81 -8.95 9.56 6.06
CA GLU A 81 -10.02 9.50 7.05
C GLU A 81 -9.95 8.24 7.94
N HIS A 82 -9.22 7.20 7.49
CA HIS A 82 -9.09 5.92 8.18
C HIS A 82 -7.77 5.75 8.94
N ILE A 83 -6.85 6.73 8.87
CA ILE A 83 -5.49 6.59 9.45
C ILE A 83 -5.54 6.31 10.95
N GLU A 84 -6.37 7.04 11.71
CA GLU A 84 -6.46 6.84 13.16
C GLU A 84 -6.94 5.42 13.50
N ALA A 85 -8.00 4.95 12.83
CA ALA A 85 -8.54 3.60 13.02
C ALA A 85 -7.52 2.53 12.62
N ALA A 86 -6.80 2.71 11.51
CA ALA A 86 -5.77 1.79 11.04
C ALA A 86 -4.60 1.71 12.04
N VAL A 87 -4.15 2.83 12.61
CA VAL A 87 -3.08 2.85 13.62
C VAL A 87 -3.52 2.18 14.91
N LEU A 88 -4.74 2.44 15.39
CA LEU A 88 -5.27 1.77 16.59
C LEU A 88 -5.38 0.25 16.39
N ASP A 89 -5.87 -0.18 15.24
CA ASP A 89 -5.95 -1.60 14.89
C ASP A 89 -4.55 -2.24 14.74
N LEU A 90 -3.58 -1.50 14.20
CA LEU A 90 -2.17 -1.93 14.14
C LEU A 90 -1.57 -2.13 15.52
N MET A 91 -1.92 -1.27 16.49
CA MET A 91 -1.46 -1.33 17.88
C MET A 91 -2.18 -2.41 18.71
N GLY A 92 -3.22 -3.06 18.16
CA GLY A 92 -4.07 -3.99 18.91
C GLY A 92 -5.04 -3.31 19.88
N GLU A 93 -5.28 -2.01 19.69
CA GLU A 93 -6.18 -1.18 20.50
C GLU A 93 -7.54 -1.05 19.80
N THR A 94 -8.18 -2.16 19.44
CA THR A 94 -9.54 -2.10 18.87
C THR A 94 -10.51 -1.68 19.97
N GLN A 95 -11.25 -0.58 19.75
CA GLN A 95 -12.26 -0.10 20.71
C GLN A 95 -13.18 -1.26 21.10
N LYS A 96 -13.14 -1.65 22.38
CA LYS A 96 -14.16 -2.51 22.97
C LYS A 96 -15.51 -1.89 22.63
N GLU A 97 -16.33 -2.59 21.86
CA GLU A 97 -17.71 -2.20 21.60
C GLU A 97 -18.36 -1.79 22.93
N LYS A 98 -18.79 -0.53 23.02
CA LYS A 98 -19.66 -0.11 24.12
C LYS A 98 -20.99 -0.83 23.93
N LYS A 99 -21.14 -1.93 24.66
CA LYS A 99 -22.44 -2.56 24.91
C LYS A 99 -23.33 -1.65 25.76
#